data_AF-R5B5C3-F1
#
_entry.id   AF-R5B5C3-F1
#
_cell.length_a   1.000
_cell.length_b   1.000
_cell.length_c   1.000
_cell.angle_alpha   90.00
_cell.angle_beta   90.00
_cell.angle_gamma   90.00
#
_symmetry.space_group_name_H-M   'P 1'
#
loop_
_entity.id
_entity.type
_entity.pdbx_description
1 polymer ?
#
loop_
_entity_poly.entity_id
_entity_poly.type
_entity_poly.pdbx_seq_one_letter_code
_entity_poly.pdbx_strand_id
1 'polypeptide(L)'
;MEDIWFATNSNNYRFNLDAVKIRKKVIAPYHVDGKPKDWAETENGNYRDTCPSNFWDDITISFWSMAENTAHPTQKSEKLIAKIMLASSSKGDVVFDPFLGSGTTSVVAKKLNRHYIGIEIEAQYCVWAEQRLEMAESNPDIQGYIDGVFWERNSLSEQNVPSSGAKNTKSLKECKRKTKKQPSLAS
;
A
#
# COMPACT_ATOMS: atom_id res chain seq x y z
N MET A 1 -20.46 -7.44 8.67
CA MET A 1 -19.44 -8.43 8.25
C MET A 1 -19.68 -8.67 6.78
N GLU A 2 -18.66 -8.57 5.94
CA GLU A 2 -18.75 -8.81 4.50
C GLU A 2 -17.93 -10.06 4.17
N ASP A 3 -18.40 -10.87 3.25
CA ASP A 3 -17.69 -12.07 2.79
C ASP A 3 -17.07 -11.85 1.41
N ILE A 4 -15.90 -12.44 1.19
CA ILE A 4 -15.20 -12.40 -0.10
C ILE A 4 -14.98 -13.83 -0.56
N TRP A 5 -15.55 -14.16 -1.72
CA TRP A 5 -15.36 -15.46 -2.33
C TRP A 5 -14.09 -15.47 -3.17
N PHE A 6 -13.18 -16.39 -2.85
CA PHE A 6 -11.98 -16.65 -3.63
C PHE A 6 -12.19 -17.90 -4.48
N ALA A 7 -12.15 -17.73 -5.81
CA ALA A 7 -12.33 -18.81 -6.78
C ALA A 7 -11.19 -18.78 -7.79
N THR A 8 -10.86 -19.94 -8.35
CA THR A 8 -9.82 -20.11 -9.35
C THR A 8 -10.37 -20.91 -10.53
N ASN A 9 -9.85 -20.63 -11.74
CA ASN A 9 -10.25 -21.37 -12.94
C ASN A 9 -9.61 -22.78 -13.01
N SER A 10 -8.58 -23.05 -12.19
CA SER A 10 -7.93 -24.35 -12.14
C SER A 10 -7.21 -24.56 -10.82
N ASN A 11 -6.72 -25.79 -10.61
CA ASN A 11 -5.85 -26.13 -9.48
C ASN A 11 -4.44 -25.52 -9.58
N ASN A 12 -4.06 -25.03 -10.76
CA ASN A 12 -2.83 -24.27 -10.96
C ASN A 12 -3.16 -22.77 -10.88
N TYR A 13 -3.02 -22.21 -9.69
CA TYR A 13 -3.26 -20.80 -9.42
C TYR A 13 -2.11 -20.21 -8.60
N ARG A 14 -2.00 -18.88 -8.64
CA ARG A 14 -0.99 -18.15 -7.88
C ARG A 14 -1.52 -17.79 -6.51
N PHE A 15 -0.71 -18.03 -5.48
CA PHE A 15 -0.98 -17.56 -4.13
C PHE A 15 0.33 -17.20 -3.40
N ASN A 16 0.68 -15.92 -3.38
CA ASN A 16 1.90 -15.40 -2.78
C ASN A 16 1.70 -15.13 -1.27
N LEU A 17 1.72 -16.20 -0.46
CA LEU A 17 1.47 -16.10 0.99
C LEU A 17 2.40 -15.11 1.71
N ASP A 18 3.67 -15.06 1.33
CA ASP A 18 4.64 -14.14 1.94
C ASP A 18 4.32 -12.67 1.69
N ALA A 19 3.70 -12.33 0.57
CA ALA A 19 3.37 -10.95 0.19
C ALA A 19 2.19 -10.37 0.98
N VAL A 20 1.49 -11.20 1.77
CA VAL A 20 0.30 -10.83 2.54
C VAL A 20 0.45 -11.07 4.03
N LYS A 21 1.67 -11.31 4.51
CA LYS A 21 1.97 -11.39 5.94
C LYS A 21 1.62 -10.08 6.66
N ILE A 22 1.20 -10.23 7.91
CA ILE A 22 0.83 -9.14 8.79
C ILE A 22 1.86 -9.04 9.90
N ARG A 23 2.46 -7.87 10.04
CA ARG A 23 3.34 -7.52 11.15
C ARG A 23 2.50 -7.29 12.40
N LYS A 24 2.79 -8.09 13.42
CA LYS A 24 2.15 -8.02 14.74
C LYS A 24 3.20 -7.77 15.80
N LYS A 25 2.86 -6.94 16.78
CA LYS A 25 3.68 -6.73 17.97
C LYS A 25 3.66 -7.99 18.84
N VAL A 26 4.82 -8.39 19.33
CA VAL A 26 4.97 -9.55 20.21
C VAL A 26 4.74 -9.09 21.64
N ILE A 27 3.59 -9.49 22.19
CA ILE A 27 3.19 -9.14 23.57
C ILE A 27 3.89 -10.04 24.59
N ALA A 28 4.04 -11.34 24.27
CA ALA A 28 4.70 -12.33 25.11
C ALA A 28 5.91 -12.91 24.34
N PRO A 29 7.11 -12.33 24.49
CA PRO A 29 8.30 -12.81 23.80
C PRO A 29 8.78 -14.12 24.40
N TYR A 30 8.78 -15.18 23.59
CA TYR A 30 9.35 -16.46 23.95
C TYR A 30 10.74 -16.61 23.32
N HIS A 31 11.67 -17.14 24.11
CA HIS A 31 13.03 -17.46 23.69
C HIS A 31 13.23 -18.97 23.77
N VAL A 32 13.97 -19.52 22.82
CA VAL A 32 14.49 -20.89 22.87
C VAL A 32 16.00 -20.78 22.77
N ASP A 33 16.71 -21.37 23.72
CA ASP A 33 18.18 -21.30 23.83
C ASP A 33 18.72 -19.86 23.83
N GLY A 34 17.99 -18.94 24.48
CA GLY A 34 18.36 -17.53 24.59
C GLY A 34 18.15 -16.71 23.31
N LYS A 35 17.56 -17.27 22.26
CA LYS A 35 17.25 -16.57 21.01
C LYS A 35 15.74 -16.37 20.81
N PRO A 36 15.32 -15.23 20.23
CA PRO A 36 13.94 -15.02 19.78
C PRO A 36 13.43 -16.16 18.91
N LYS A 37 12.25 -16.71 19.23
CA LYS A 37 11.58 -17.71 18.39
C LYS A 37 10.50 -17.05 17.54
N ASP A 38 10.74 -16.97 16.23
CA ASP A 38 9.79 -16.44 15.23
C ASP A 38 9.47 -14.93 15.35
N TRP A 39 10.38 -14.15 15.95
CA TRP A 39 10.27 -12.69 16.02
C TRP A 39 11.64 -12.00 15.95
N ALA A 40 11.64 -10.73 15.56
CA ALA A 40 12.83 -9.89 15.51
C ALA A 40 12.81 -8.88 16.66
N GLU A 41 13.92 -8.80 17.38
CA GLU A 41 14.17 -7.76 18.37
C GLU A 41 14.56 -6.48 17.63
N THR A 42 13.81 -5.40 17.86
CA THR A 42 14.12 -4.09 17.28
C THR A 42 14.11 -3.05 18.38
N GLU A 43 14.83 -1.93 18.18
CA GLU A 43 14.89 -0.82 19.12
C GLU A 43 13.49 -0.27 19.49
N ASN A 44 12.49 -0.51 18.64
CA ASN A 44 11.14 0.06 18.76
C ASN A 44 10.07 -0.95 19.18
N GLY A 45 10.48 -2.18 19.50
CA GLY A 45 9.59 -3.26 19.92
C GLY A 45 9.84 -4.57 19.18
N ASN A 46 9.29 -5.64 19.73
CA ASN A 46 9.44 -6.98 19.16
C ASN A 46 8.31 -7.22 18.18
N TYR A 47 8.64 -7.59 16.94
CA TYR A 47 7.67 -7.79 15.87
C TYR A 47 7.82 -9.16 15.23
N ARG A 48 6.70 -9.71 14.76
CA ARG A 48 6.65 -10.92 13.96
C ARG A 48 5.75 -10.75 12.75
N ASP A 49 6.17 -11.30 11.62
CA ASP A 49 5.37 -11.31 10.40
C ASP A 49 4.61 -12.64 10.34
N THR A 50 3.30 -12.57 10.57
CA THR A 50 2.42 -13.74 10.70
C THR A 50 1.60 -13.93 9.43
N CYS A 51 1.34 -15.18 9.05
CA CYS A 51 0.41 -15.48 7.96
C CYS A 51 -0.98 -14.89 8.27
N PRO A 52 -1.68 -14.31 7.29
CA PRO A 52 -3.04 -13.83 7.49
C PRO A 52 -4.00 -15.01 7.69
N SER A 53 -5.03 -14.80 8.51
CA SER A 53 -6.18 -15.71 8.58
C SER A 53 -7.16 -15.44 7.42
N ASN A 54 -8.24 -16.21 7.35
CA ASN A 54 -9.40 -15.93 6.49
C ASN A 54 -10.40 -14.92 7.10
N PHE A 55 -10.06 -14.32 8.24
CA PHE A 55 -10.88 -13.32 8.92
C PHE A 55 -10.07 -12.04 9.11
N TRP A 56 -10.41 -10.99 8.35
CA TRP A 56 -9.67 -9.73 8.36
C TRP A 56 -10.43 -8.66 9.14
N ASP A 57 -9.99 -8.43 10.38
CA ASP A 57 -10.48 -7.39 11.27
C ASP A 57 -9.63 -6.11 11.23
N ASP A 58 -8.60 -6.08 10.38
CA ASP A 58 -7.63 -5.00 10.25
C ASP A 58 -7.88 -4.08 9.05
N ILE A 59 -9.04 -4.24 8.39
CA ILE A 59 -9.49 -3.44 7.25
C ILE A 59 -10.48 -2.39 7.74
N THR A 60 -10.16 -1.12 7.50
CA THR A 60 -11.04 0.02 7.84
C THR A 60 -11.82 0.43 6.60
N ILE A 61 -13.11 0.74 6.77
CA ILE A 61 -13.91 1.37 5.72
C ILE A 61 -13.36 2.78 5.50
N SER A 62 -13.15 3.18 4.24
CA SER A 62 -12.66 4.52 3.93
C SER A 62 -13.58 5.59 4.55
N PHE A 63 -13.00 6.56 5.26
CA PHE A 63 -13.73 7.66 5.91
C PHE A 63 -13.05 9.00 5.62
N TRP A 64 -13.73 10.11 5.93
CA TRP A 64 -13.40 11.46 5.44
C TRP A 64 -11.96 11.93 5.70
N SER A 65 -11.25 11.39 6.69
CA SER A 65 -9.86 11.78 6.97
C SER A 65 -8.81 10.92 6.28
N MET A 66 -9.21 9.88 5.54
CA MET A 66 -8.28 9.02 4.80
C MET A 66 -7.97 9.65 3.44
N ALA A 67 -6.69 9.63 3.04
CA ALA A 67 -6.24 10.20 1.77
C ALA A 67 -6.89 9.53 0.54
N GLU A 68 -7.28 8.26 0.65
CA GLU A 68 -7.97 7.52 -0.42
C GLU A 68 -9.46 7.92 -0.57
N ASN A 69 -10.05 8.62 0.40
CA ASN A 69 -11.50 8.77 0.49
C ASN A 69 -12.08 9.63 -0.63
N THR A 70 -13.18 9.16 -1.23
CA THR A 70 -14.02 9.94 -2.16
C THR A 70 -15.44 10.06 -1.61
N ALA A 71 -16.32 10.76 -2.34
CA ALA A 71 -17.74 10.82 -2.02
C ALA A 71 -18.51 9.54 -2.41
N HIS A 72 -17.83 8.50 -2.91
CA HIS A 72 -18.47 7.25 -3.29
C HIS A 72 -18.99 6.49 -2.05
N PRO A 73 -20.28 6.15 -1.99
CA PRO A 73 -20.92 5.67 -0.76
C PRO A 73 -20.40 4.32 -0.27
N THR A 74 -19.89 3.48 -1.17
CA THR A 74 -19.47 2.11 -0.88
C THR A 74 -18.03 1.83 -1.33
N GLN A 75 -17.16 2.85 -1.29
CA GLN A 75 -15.76 2.69 -1.68
C GLN A 75 -15.06 1.62 -0.82
N LYS A 76 -14.43 0.63 -1.48
CA LYS A 76 -13.56 -0.34 -0.82
C LYS A 76 -12.19 0.29 -0.54
N SER A 77 -11.60 -0.08 0.61
CA SER A 77 -10.26 0.36 1.00
C SER A 77 -9.18 -0.23 0.10
N GLU A 78 -8.16 0.56 -0.20
CA GLU A 78 -6.99 0.11 -0.96
C GLU A 78 -6.24 -1.00 -0.23
N LYS A 79 -6.21 -1.00 1.11
CA LYS A 79 -5.56 -2.06 1.89
C LYS A 79 -6.19 -3.43 1.64
N LEU A 80 -7.52 -3.47 1.51
CA LEU A 80 -8.26 -4.71 1.22
C LEU A 80 -7.88 -5.25 -0.16
N ILE A 81 -7.98 -4.39 -1.18
CA ILE A 81 -7.67 -4.76 -2.56
C ILE A 81 -6.20 -5.13 -2.71
N ALA A 82 -5.29 -4.46 -2.01
CA ALA A 82 -3.86 -4.78 -2.01
C ALA A 82 -3.58 -6.19 -1.48
N LYS A 83 -4.25 -6.61 -0.39
CA LYS A 83 -4.12 -7.99 0.12
C LYS A 83 -4.51 -9.02 -0.94
N ILE A 84 -5.68 -8.84 -1.57
CA ILE A 84 -6.19 -9.75 -2.60
C ILE A 84 -5.25 -9.78 -3.80
N MET A 85 -4.81 -8.61 -4.27
CA MET A 85 -3.98 -8.47 -5.45
C MET A 85 -2.57 -9.03 -5.24
N LEU A 86 -1.93 -8.76 -4.09
CA LEU A 86 -0.60 -9.28 -3.78
C LEU A 86 -0.62 -10.80 -3.63
N ALA A 87 -1.65 -11.38 -3.01
CA ALA A 87 -1.81 -12.83 -2.94
C ALA A 87 -1.96 -13.45 -4.34
N SER A 88 -2.80 -12.87 -5.19
CA SER A 88 -3.29 -13.56 -6.39
C SER A 88 -2.65 -13.11 -7.72
N SER A 89 -1.69 -12.17 -7.71
CA SER A 89 -1.04 -11.65 -8.92
C SER A 89 0.45 -11.33 -8.74
N SER A 90 1.17 -11.25 -9.85
CA SER A 90 2.54 -10.76 -9.96
C SER A 90 2.59 -9.35 -10.57
N LYS A 91 3.72 -8.67 -10.42
CA LYS A 91 3.96 -7.40 -11.13
C LYS A 91 3.87 -7.65 -12.64
N GLY A 92 3.26 -6.71 -13.36
CA GLY A 92 3.01 -6.81 -14.79
C GLY A 92 1.79 -7.66 -15.18
N ASP A 93 1.15 -8.36 -14.24
CA ASP A 93 -0.13 -9.02 -14.54
C ASP A 93 -1.24 -7.99 -14.79
N VAL A 94 -2.32 -8.43 -15.44
CA VAL A 94 -3.51 -7.61 -15.70
C VAL A 94 -4.58 -7.93 -14.66
N VAL A 95 -5.13 -6.89 -14.04
CA VAL A 95 -6.29 -6.98 -13.12
C VAL A 95 -7.53 -6.44 -13.82
N PHE A 96 -8.64 -7.19 -13.77
CA PHE A 96 -9.89 -6.80 -14.38
C PHE A 96 -10.97 -6.55 -13.32
N ASP A 97 -11.68 -5.43 -13.44
CA ASP A 97 -12.82 -5.07 -12.59
C ASP A 97 -13.99 -4.53 -13.44
N PRO A 98 -15.09 -5.30 -13.63
CA PRO A 98 -16.23 -4.85 -14.41
C PRO A 98 -17.16 -3.87 -13.65
N PHE A 99 -16.93 -3.64 -12.35
CA PHE A 99 -17.74 -2.77 -11.48
C PHE A 99 -16.82 -1.85 -10.68
N LEU A 100 -16.06 -1.03 -11.42
CA LEU A 100 -14.89 -0.34 -10.90
C LEU A 100 -15.24 0.69 -9.80
N GLY A 101 -16.45 1.25 -9.80
CA GLY A 101 -16.89 2.27 -8.86
C GLY A 101 -15.92 3.46 -8.86
N SER A 102 -15.49 3.89 -7.67
CA SER A 102 -14.50 4.96 -7.54
C SER A 102 -13.05 4.58 -7.89
N GLY A 103 -12.79 3.42 -8.50
CA GLY A 103 -11.48 3.13 -9.07
C GLY A 103 -10.50 2.37 -8.17
N THR A 104 -10.90 1.88 -6.98
CA THR A 104 -9.94 1.29 -6.01
C THR A 104 -9.11 0.17 -6.64
N THR A 105 -9.70 -0.72 -7.44
CA THR A 105 -8.97 -1.81 -8.10
C THR A 105 -7.87 -1.32 -9.03
N SER A 106 -8.19 -0.38 -9.92
CA SER A 106 -7.24 0.23 -10.85
C SER A 106 -6.15 1.03 -10.14
N VAL A 107 -6.52 1.80 -9.11
CA VAL A 107 -5.59 2.59 -8.29
C VAL A 107 -4.57 1.68 -7.62
N VAL A 108 -5.02 0.60 -6.97
CA VAL A 108 -4.12 -0.35 -6.31
C VAL A 108 -3.26 -1.09 -7.34
N ALA A 109 -3.82 -1.48 -8.49
CA ALA A 109 -3.06 -2.10 -9.57
C ALA A 109 -1.91 -1.19 -10.03
N LYS A 110 -2.19 0.10 -10.25
CA LYS A 110 -1.19 1.10 -10.62
C LYS A 110 -0.09 1.22 -9.57
N LYS A 111 -0.45 1.45 -8.30
CA LYS A 111 0.49 1.56 -7.17
C LYS A 111 1.37 0.32 -7.03
N LEU A 112 0.81 -0.86 -7.30
CA LEU A 112 1.48 -2.14 -7.18
C LEU A 112 2.18 -2.61 -8.47
N ASN A 113 2.25 -1.78 -9.52
CA ASN A 113 2.87 -2.10 -10.80
C ASN A 113 2.22 -3.30 -11.52
N ARG A 114 0.88 -3.29 -11.60
CA ARG A 114 0.06 -4.17 -12.44
C ARG A 114 -0.64 -3.34 -13.51
N HIS A 115 -0.93 -3.97 -14.64
CA HIS A 115 -1.86 -3.41 -15.61
C HIS A 115 -3.29 -3.60 -15.11
N TYR A 116 -4.22 -2.76 -15.57
CA TYR A 116 -5.62 -2.86 -15.15
C TYR A 116 -6.56 -2.55 -16.30
N ILE A 117 -7.75 -3.14 -16.23
CA ILE A 117 -8.89 -2.85 -17.08
C ILE A 117 -10.09 -2.72 -16.15
N GLY A 118 -10.75 -1.57 -16.19
CA GLY A 118 -11.90 -1.28 -15.36
C GLY A 118 -13.09 -0.80 -16.20
N ILE A 119 -14.30 -1.21 -15.82
CA ILE A 119 -15.55 -0.74 -16.43
C ILE A 119 -16.40 -0.09 -15.34
N GLU A 120 -16.92 1.09 -15.64
CA GLU A 120 -17.87 1.80 -14.78
C GLU A 120 -18.90 2.50 -15.67
N ILE A 121 -20.17 2.44 -15.26
CA ILE A 121 -21.30 2.99 -16.04
C ILE A 121 -21.60 4.44 -15.62
N GLU A 122 -21.39 4.77 -14.35
CA GLU A 122 -21.67 6.08 -13.81
C GLU A 122 -20.52 7.05 -14.12
N ALA A 123 -20.80 8.04 -14.95
CA ALA A 123 -19.79 9.02 -15.39
C ALA A 123 -19.13 9.74 -14.21
N GLN A 124 -19.89 10.03 -13.15
CA GLN A 124 -19.33 10.66 -11.95
C GLN A 124 -18.27 9.79 -11.26
N TYR A 125 -18.45 8.47 -11.26
CA TYR A 125 -17.50 7.53 -10.66
C TYR A 125 -16.27 7.36 -11.53
N CYS A 126 -16.41 7.37 -12.86
CA CYS A 126 -15.29 7.43 -13.79
C CYS A 126 -14.40 8.65 -13.52
N VAL A 127 -14.98 9.83 -13.32
CA VAL A 127 -14.23 11.06 -12.99
C VAL A 127 -13.43 10.90 -11.69
N TRP A 128 -14.03 10.32 -10.65
CA TRP A 128 -13.32 10.07 -9.39
C TRP A 128 -12.21 9.02 -9.54
N ALA A 129 -12.45 7.97 -10.33
CA ALA A 129 -11.45 6.95 -10.62
C ALA A 129 -10.23 7.54 -11.33
N GLU A 130 -10.44 8.36 -12.37
CA GLU A 130 -9.37 9.06 -13.10
C GLU A 130 -8.58 10.00 -12.19
N GLN A 131 -9.27 10.80 -11.36
CA GLN A 131 -8.61 11.68 -10.40
C GLN A 131 -7.69 10.91 -9.43
N ARG A 132 -8.17 9.78 -8.90
CA ARG A 132 -7.35 8.93 -8.02
C ARG A 132 -6.18 8.27 -8.75
N LEU A 133 -6.38 7.88 -10.02
CA LEU A 133 -5.33 7.32 -10.86
C LEU A 133 -4.20 8.32 -11.16
N GLU A 134 -4.54 9.60 -11.34
CA GLU A 134 -3.56 10.68 -11.44
C GLU A 134 -2.80 10.86 -10.12
N MET A 135 -3.51 10.90 -8.99
CA MET A 135 -2.88 11.01 -7.65
C MET A 135 -1.92 9.85 -7.37
N ALA A 136 -2.26 8.63 -7.78
CA ALA A 136 -1.45 7.44 -7.61
C ALA A 136 -0.09 7.48 -8.33
N GLU A 137 0.10 8.37 -9.33
CA GLU A 137 1.42 8.58 -9.97
C GLU A 137 2.40 9.27 -9.04
N SER A 138 1.88 10.22 -8.25
CA SER A 138 2.68 11.01 -7.31
C SER A 138 2.79 10.37 -5.93
N ASN A 139 1.82 9.55 -5.54
CA ASN A 139 1.75 8.89 -4.25
C ASN A 139 1.42 7.40 -4.40
N PRO A 140 2.44 6.52 -4.42
CA PRO A 140 2.24 5.08 -4.54
C PRO A 140 1.87 4.39 -3.22
N ASP A 141 1.80 5.11 -2.11
CA ASP A 141 1.64 4.52 -0.79
C ASP A 141 0.24 3.93 -0.61
N ILE A 142 0.17 2.80 0.10
CA ILE A 142 -1.08 2.15 0.48
C ILE A 142 -1.11 2.11 2.01
N GLN A 143 -2.17 2.68 2.59
CA GLN A 143 -2.29 2.78 4.03
C GLN A 143 -2.20 1.41 4.71
N GLY A 144 -1.27 1.28 5.66
CA GLY A 144 -1.06 0.03 6.39
C GLY A 144 -0.33 -1.06 5.60
N TYR A 145 0.33 -0.71 4.48
CA TYR A 145 1.25 -1.58 3.75
C TYR A 145 2.58 -0.84 3.52
N ILE A 146 3.63 -1.26 4.23
CA ILE A 146 4.94 -0.59 4.25
C ILE A 146 6.02 -1.65 4.19
N ASP A 147 7.09 -1.39 3.43
CA ASP A 147 8.24 -2.30 3.29
C ASP A 147 7.87 -3.76 2.95
N GLY A 148 6.80 -3.92 2.18
CA GLY A 148 6.35 -5.24 1.72
C GLY A 148 5.49 -6.02 2.71
N VAL A 149 5.13 -5.45 3.87
CA VAL A 149 4.33 -6.12 4.91
C VAL A 149 3.11 -5.29 5.32
N PHE A 150 2.02 -5.97 5.67
CA PHE A 150 0.83 -5.32 6.21
C PHE A 150 0.97 -5.05 7.70
N TRP A 151 0.43 -3.93 8.16
CA TRP A 151 0.40 -3.57 9.57
C TRP A 151 -1.03 -3.56 10.13
N GLU A 152 -1.16 -3.81 11.43
CA GLU A 152 -2.45 -3.74 12.14
C GLU A 152 -3.01 -2.31 12.16
N ARG A 153 -4.31 -2.17 12.46
CA ARG A 153 -4.94 -0.84 12.58
C ARG A 153 -4.24 -0.01 13.67
N ASN A 154 -4.26 1.31 13.50
CA ASN A 154 -3.71 2.29 14.45
C ASN A 154 -2.21 2.10 14.79
N SER A 155 -1.43 1.50 13.88
CA SER A 155 0.02 1.31 14.05
C SER A 155 0.87 2.43 13.42
N LEU A 156 0.27 3.54 12.98
CA LEU A 156 0.98 4.62 12.30
C LEU A 156 2.14 5.22 13.13
N SER A 157 1.96 5.30 14.46
CA SER A 157 3.02 5.75 15.38
C SER A 157 4.20 4.78 15.43
N GLU A 158 3.97 3.49 15.16
CA GLU A 158 5.00 2.45 15.15
C GLU A 158 5.68 2.32 13.78
N GLN A 159 5.02 2.77 12.70
CA GLN A 159 5.51 2.71 11.32
C GLN A 159 6.57 3.79 11.01
N ASN A 160 6.48 4.97 11.64
CA ASN A 160 7.30 6.14 11.33
C ASN A 160 8.69 6.14 11.99
N VAL A 161 9.11 5.05 12.62
CA VAL A 161 10.42 5.00 13.25
C VAL A 161 11.45 4.54 12.22
N PRO A 162 12.47 5.37 11.90
CA PRO A 162 13.40 5.06 10.82
C PRO A 162 14.10 3.73 11.09
N SER A 163 14.10 2.85 10.09
CA SER A 163 14.96 1.67 10.09
C SER A 163 16.40 2.15 10.10
N SER A 164 17.07 2.00 11.24
CA SER A 164 18.49 2.26 11.42
C SER A 164 19.29 1.21 10.63
N GLY A 165 19.43 1.37 9.30
CA GLY A 165 20.15 0.34 8.53
C GLY A 165 20.17 0.37 7.01
N ALA A 166 20.12 1.52 6.33
CA ALA A 166 20.52 1.57 4.93
C ALA A 166 21.30 2.86 4.63
N LYS A 167 22.63 2.80 4.78
CA LYS A 167 23.54 3.87 4.34
C LYS A 167 23.45 4.00 2.83
N ASN A 168 22.66 4.94 2.34
CA ASN A 168 22.65 5.33 0.94
C ASN A 168 23.62 6.50 0.75
N THR A 169 24.85 6.22 0.35
CA THR A 169 25.83 7.22 -0.07
C THR A 169 25.35 7.90 -1.34
N LYS A 170 24.72 9.08 -1.23
CA LYS A 170 24.56 10.00 -2.35
C LYS A 170 25.55 11.16 -2.22
N SER A 171 26.50 11.14 -3.14
CA SER A 171 27.45 12.20 -3.49
C SER A 171 26.75 13.55 -3.61
N LEU A 172 27.19 14.51 -2.80
CA LEU A 172 26.94 15.95 -3.01
C LEU A 172 27.59 16.39 -4.33
N LYS A 173 26.80 16.90 -5.27
CA LYS A 173 27.29 17.78 -6.32
C LYS A 173 26.68 19.17 -6.11
N GLU A 174 27.53 20.10 -5.71
CA GLU A 174 27.30 21.54 -5.67
C GLU A 174 26.75 22.05 -7.01
N CYS A 175 25.68 22.85 -6.96
CA CYS A 175 25.23 23.65 -8.08
C CYS A 175 25.37 25.14 -7.71
N LYS A 176 26.44 25.76 -8.21
CA LYS A 176 26.71 27.20 -8.10
C LYS A 176 25.64 27.99 -8.87
N ARG A 177 24.86 28.82 -8.17
CA ARG A 177 23.94 29.80 -8.78
C ARG A 177 24.74 30.92 -9.47
N LYS A 178 24.60 31.05 -10.79
CA LYS A 178 25.01 32.25 -11.53
C LYS A 178 23.93 33.33 -11.38
N THR A 179 24.30 34.48 -10.83
CA THR A 179 23.49 35.70 -10.78
C THR A 179 23.42 36.36 -12.16
N LYS A 180 22.21 36.58 -12.68
CA LYS A 180 21.95 37.42 -13.87
C LYS A 180 21.96 38.90 -13.45
N LYS A 181 22.74 39.73 -14.14
CA LYS A 181 22.68 41.20 -14.08
C LYS A 181 21.44 41.69 -14.86
N GLN A 182 20.67 42.60 -14.26
CA GLN A 182 19.67 43.45 -14.94
C GLN A 182 20.38 44.60 -15.67
N PRO A 183 19.89 45.06 -16.84
CA PRO A 183 20.25 46.36 -17.38
C PRO A 183 19.25 47.44 -16.90
N SER A 184 19.77 48.55 -16.38
CA SER A 184 19.01 49.75 -16.06
C SER A 184 18.87 50.64 -17.30
N LEU A 185 17.64 51.01 -17.63
CA LEU A 185 17.28 52.10 -18.55
C LEU A 185 17.43 53.45 -17.84
N ALA A 186 18.07 54.41 -18.51
CA ALA A 186 17.94 55.86 -18.31
C ALA A 186 18.26 56.49 -19.69
N SER A 187 17.24 57.06 -20.35
CA SER A 187 16.96 58.51 -20.44
C SER A 187 17.75 59.18 -21.55
#